data_AF-A0A537GIZ3-F1
#
_entry.id   AF-A0A537GIZ3-F1
#
_cell.length_a   1.000
_cell.length_b   1.000
_cell.length_c   1.000
_cell.angle_alpha   90.00
_cell.angle_beta   90.00
_cell.angle_gamma   90.00
#
_symmetry.space_group_name_H-M   'P 1'
#
loop_
_entity.id
_entity.type
_entity.pdbx_description
1 polymer ?
#
loop_
_entity_poly.entity_id
_entity_poly.type
_entity_poly.pdbx_seq_one_letter_code
_entity_poly.pdbx_strand_id
1 'polypeptide(L)'
;MARVKNGDVLKTPQLRDIASKVIYEGTAVAHANGIALRPAPRQMFEKVLAMTSRNKSSMLQDIEAGRKTEIIQLNGSITRLGSQAGVSTPFNYLLTMLVLYLERSQGNL
;
A
#
# COMPACT_ATOMS: atom_id res chain seq x y z
N MET A 1 -8.86 1.49 2.44
CA MET A 1 -9.67 2.66 2.87
C MET A 1 -10.88 2.91 2.02
N ALA A 2 -10.75 2.98 0.69
CA ALA A 2 -11.88 3.23 -0.21
C ALA A 2 -12.99 2.17 -0.18
N ARG A 3 -12.83 1.08 0.59
CA ARG A 3 -13.77 -0.05 0.73
C ARG A 3 -14.26 -0.62 -0.60
N VAL A 4 -13.37 -0.69 -1.58
CA VAL A 4 -13.64 -1.19 -2.93
C VAL A 4 -12.95 -2.54 -3.19
N LYS A 5 -13.34 -3.23 -4.27
CA LYS A 5 -12.62 -4.41 -4.75
C LYS A 5 -11.36 -3.99 -5.50
N ASN A 6 -10.40 -4.89 -5.63
CA ASN A 6 -9.13 -4.64 -6.31
C ASN A 6 -9.32 -4.19 -7.76
N GLY A 7 -10.34 -4.71 -8.46
CA GLY A 7 -10.64 -4.32 -9.84
C GLY A 7 -11.17 -2.88 -9.95
N ASP A 8 -11.79 -2.34 -8.90
CA ASP A 8 -12.31 -0.96 -8.91
C ASP A 8 -11.17 0.05 -8.81
N VAL A 9 -10.06 -0.32 -8.16
CA VAL A 9 -8.83 0.49 -8.14
C VAL A 9 -8.34 0.76 -9.57
N LEU A 10 -8.45 -0.20 -10.49
CA LEU A 10 -8.10 0.00 -11.90
C LEU A 10 -9.09 0.87 -12.67
N LYS A 11 -10.35 0.91 -12.26
CA LYS A 11 -11.38 1.68 -12.96
C LYS A 11 -11.36 3.15 -12.54
N THR A 12 -11.06 3.42 -11.27
CA THR A 12 -11.08 4.76 -10.69
C THR A 12 -9.74 5.49 -10.92
N PRO A 13 -9.68 6.56 -11.74
CA PRO A 13 -8.43 7.27 -12.04
C PRO A 13 -7.70 7.80 -10.80
N GLN A 14 -8.44 8.34 -9.83
CA GLN A 14 -7.90 8.88 -8.59
C GLN A 14 -7.20 7.80 -7.75
N LEU A 15 -7.75 6.59 -7.71
CA LEU A 15 -7.14 5.47 -6.98
C LEU A 15 -5.90 4.93 -7.71
N ARG A 16 -5.91 4.91 -9.05
CA ARG A 16 -4.72 4.57 -9.85
C ARG A 16 -3.58 5.55 -9.64
N ASP A 17 -3.87 6.84 -9.57
CA ASP A 17 -2.87 7.88 -9.34
C ASP A 17 -2.20 7.70 -7.97
N ILE A 18 -2.99 7.56 -6.90
CA ILE A 18 -2.46 7.31 -5.55
C ILE A 18 -1.64 6.02 -5.51
N ALA A 19 -2.16 4.91 -6.08
CA ALA A 19 -1.42 3.65 -6.11
C ALA A 19 -0.09 3.77 -6.88
N SER A 20 -0.07 4.53 -7.98
CA SER A 20 1.15 4.78 -8.76
C SER A 20 2.20 5.53 -7.94
N LYS A 21 1.78 6.54 -7.16
CA LYS A 21 2.68 7.31 -6.28
C LYS A 21 3.24 6.46 -5.14
N VAL A 22 2.41 5.62 -4.52
CA VAL A 22 2.84 4.67 -3.48
C VAL A 22 3.86 3.67 -4.02
N ILE A 23 3.62 3.13 -5.22
CA ILE A 23 4.54 2.19 -5.89
C ILE A 23 5.86 2.88 -6.25
N TYR A 24 5.80 4.12 -6.72
CA TYR A 24 6.97 4.91 -7.06
C TYR A 24 7.87 5.11 -5.83
N GLU A 25 7.31 5.52 -4.70
CA GLU A 25 8.05 5.67 -3.44
C GLU A 25 8.71 4.36 -3.01
N GLY A 26 7.97 3.24 -3.01
CA GLY A 26 8.54 1.94 -2.66
C GLY A 26 9.68 1.50 -3.59
N THR A 27 9.56 1.81 -4.88
CA THR A 27 10.61 1.55 -5.88
C THR A 27 11.84 2.42 -5.64
N ALA A 28 11.65 3.71 -5.34
CA ALA A 28 12.73 4.63 -5.02
C ALA A 28 13.50 4.19 -3.76
N VAL A 29 12.78 3.77 -2.71
CA VAL A 29 13.39 3.22 -1.49
C VAL A 29 14.19 1.96 -1.78
N ALA A 30 13.65 1.02 -2.57
CA ALA A 30 14.38 -0.20 -2.93
C ALA A 30 15.68 0.13 -3.67
N HIS A 31 15.64 1.03 -4.65
CA HIS A 31 16.82 1.44 -5.41
C HIS A 31 17.87 2.14 -4.53
N ALA A 32 17.45 3.02 -3.62
CA ALA A 32 18.37 3.68 -2.69
C ALA A 32 19.06 2.69 -1.73
N ASN A 33 18.45 1.52 -1.50
CA ASN A 33 19.02 0.43 -0.72
C ASN A 33 19.74 -0.62 -1.60
N GLY A 34 20.02 -0.32 -2.87
CA GLY A 34 20.75 -1.23 -3.78
C GLY A 34 19.96 -2.46 -4.25
N ILE A 35 18.64 -2.47 -4.06
CA ILE A 35 17.77 -3.60 -4.42
C ILE A 35 17.18 -3.37 -5.82
N ALA A 36 17.47 -4.26 -6.75
CA ALA A 36 16.87 -4.26 -8.08
C ALA A 36 15.52 -5.00 -8.07
N LEU A 37 14.43 -4.30 -8.42
CA LEU A 37 13.09 -4.88 -8.52
C LEU A 37 12.81 -5.34 -9.95
N ARG A 38 12.71 -6.66 -10.16
CA ARG A 38 12.42 -7.26 -11.48
C ARG A 38 11.35 -8.35 -11.34
N PRO A 39 10.26 -8.30 -12.13
CA PRO A 39 9.89 -7.21 -13.05
C PRO A 39 9.53 -5.92 -12.28
N ALA A 40 9.43 -4.80 -12.99
CA ALA A 40 9.14 -3.52 -12.36
C ALA A 40 7.77 -3.56 -11.64
N PRO A 41 7.65 -3.09 -10.38
CA PRO A 41 6.41 -3.19 -9.61
C PRO A 41 5.19 -2.62 -10.33
N ARG A 42 5.38 -1.53 -11.08
CA ARG A 42 4.30 -0.91 -11.87
C ARG A 42 3.72 -1.85 -12.93
N GLN A 43 4.55 -2.71 -13.54
CA GLN A 43 4.09 -3.69 -14.53
C GLN A 43 3.29 -4.82 -13.85
N MET A 44 3.69 -5.22 -12.64
CA MET A 44 2.97 -6.25 -11.89
C MET A 44 1.63 -5.75 -11.35
N PHE A 45 1.56 -4.46 -10.99
CA PHE A 45 0.39 -3.87 -10.34
C PHE A 45 -0.91 -4.10 -11.11
N GLU A 46 -0.94 -3.77 -12.40
CA GLU A 46 -2.16 -3.93 -13.21
C GLU A 46 -2.56 -5.39 -13.38
N LYS A 47 -1.57 -6.27 -13.59
CA LYS A 47 -1.78 -7.71 -13.70
C LYS A 47 -2.37 -8.29 -12.41
N VAL A 48 -1.82 -7.95 -11.26
CA VAL A 48 -2.30 -8.44 -9.95
C VAL A 48 -3.71 -7.95 -9.67
N LEU A 49 -4.00 -6.67 -9.91
CA LEU A 49 -5.35 -6.14 -9.70
C LEU A 49 -6.38 -6.73 -10.67
N ALA A 50 -6.00 -7.04 -11.91
CA ALA A 50 -6.87 -7.72 -12.86
C ALA A 50 -7.16 -9.17 -12.42
N MET A 51 -6.12 -9.92 -12.06
CA MET A 51 -6.24 -11.32 -11.60
C MET A 51 -7.06 -11.45 -10.33
N THR A 52 -6.98 -10.45 -9.45
CA THR A 52 -7.71 -10.45 -8.17
C THR A 52 -8.90 -9.49 -8.17
N SER A 53 -9.41 -9.12 -9.35
CA SER A 53 -10.35 -8.01 -9.53
C SER A 53 -11.63 -8.08 -8.68
N ARG A 54 -12.09 -9.29 -8.37
CA ARG A 54 -13.29 -9.52 -7.53
C ARG A 54 -13.01 -9.49 -6.02
N ASN A 55 -11.74 -9.55 -5.62
CA ASN A 55 -11.31 -9.66 -4.23
C ASN A 55 -11.19 -8.28 -3.58
N LYS A 56 -11.35 -8.22 -2.25
CA LYS A 56 -10.87 -7.11 -1.43
C LYS A 56 -9.43 -7.37 -1.00
N SER A 57 -8.63 -6.33 -0.74
CA SER A 57 -7.30 -6.52 -0.14
C SER A 57 -7.40 -7.19 1.22
N SER A 58 -6.40 -8.00 1.60
CA SER A 58 -6.35 -8.66 2.92
C SER A 58 -6.48 -7.66 4.07
N MET A 59 -5.72 -6.55 4.02
CA MET A 59 -5.83 -5.50 5.03
C MET A 59 -7.24 -4.91 5.15
N LEU A 60 -8.01 -4.78 4.06
CA LEU A 60 -9.40 -4.34 4.16
C LEU A 60 -10.28 -5.39 4.85
N GLN A 61 -10.05 -6.67 4.56
CA GLN A 61 -10.75 -7.78 5.22
C GLN A 61 -10.41 -7.86 6.71
N ASP A 62 -9.16 -7.58 7.09
CA ASP A 62 -8.73 -7.52 8.49
C ASP A 62 -9.41 -6.37 9.24
N ILE A 63 -9.46 -5.17 8.64
CA ILE A 63 -10.23 -4.04 9.19
C ILE A 63 -11.70 -4.45 9.36
N GLU A 64 -12.34 -4.96 8.31
CA GLU A 64 -13.76 -5.37 8.39
C GLU A 64 -14.04 -6.46 9.44
N ALA A 65 -13.04 -7.26 9.80
CA ALA A 65 -13.15 -8.28 10.82
C ALA A 65 -12.59 -7.86 12.19
N GLY A 66 -12.23 -6.59 12.37
CA GLY A 66 -11.67 -6.08 13.63
C GLY A 66 -10.32 -6.71 14.01
N ARG A 67 -9.51 -7.13 13.03
CA ARG A 67 -8.16 -7.68 13.25
C ARG A 67 -7.09 -6.62 13.02
N LYS A 68 -5.90 -6.85 13.60
CA LYS A 68 -4.69 -6.09 13.23
C LYS A 68 -4.32 -6.37 11.78
N THR A 69 -3.87 -5.36 11.06
CA THR A 69 -3.35 -5.49 9.69
C THR A 69 -1.83 -5.58 9.68
N GLU A 70 -1.26 -5.89 8.52
CA GLU A 70 0.18 -5.91 8.27
C GLU A 70 0.74 -4.54 7.83
N ILE A 71 0.01 -3.43 8.05
CA ILE A 71 0.37 -2.12 7.51
C ILE A 71 1.76 -1.65 7.95
N ILE A 72 2.17 -1.96 9.19
CA ILE A 72 3.49 -1.60 9.73
C ILE A 72 4.58 -2.36 8.98
N GLN A 73 4.37 -3.66 8.72
CA GLN A 73 5.33 -4.53 8.04
C GLN A 73 5.44 -4.18 6.56
N LEU A 74 4.35 -3.70 5.94
CA LEU A 74 4.30 -3.31 4.53
C LEU A 74 4.68 -1.83 4.34
N ASN A 75 3.71 -0.92 4.29
CA ASN A 75 3.93 0.50 4.00
C ASN A 75 4.79 1.17 5.09
N GLY A 76 4.64 0.78 6.36
CA GLY A 76 5.45 1.30 7.46
C GLY A 76 6.94 0.99 7.31
N SER A 77 7.28 -0.21 6.83
CA SER A 77 8.66 -0.59 6.52
C SER A 77 9.25 0.25 5.38
N ILE A 78 8.46 0.52 4.33
CA ILE A 78 8.89 1.41 3.23
C ILE A 78 9.23 2.80 3.78
N THR A 79 8.40 3.36 4.65
CA THR A 79 8.67 4.65 5.28
C THR A 79 9.92 4.65 6.16
N ARG A 80 10.10 3.59 6.97
CA ARG A 80 11.29 3.46 7.82
C ARG A 80 12.57 3.36 7.00
N LEU A 81 12.58 2.49 5.98
CA LEU A 81 13.73 2.30 5.09
C LEU A 81 14.00 3.54 4.24
N GLY A 82 12.95 4.24 3.81
CA GLY A 82 13.08 5.51 3.08
C GLY A 82 13.75 6.58 3.92
N SER A 83 13.32 6.76 5.17
CA SER A 83 13.96 7.69 6.11
C SER A 83 15.45 7.38 6.31
N GLN A 84 15.81 6.10 6.50
CA GLN A 84 17.19 5.66 6.65
C GLN A 84 18.06 5.92 5.41
N ALA A 85 17.45 5.87 4.22
CA ALA A 85 18.13 6.08 2.94
C ALA A 85 18.00 7.53 2.41
N GLY A 86 17.39 8.46 3.16
CA GLY A 86 17.17 9.84 2.71
C GLY A 86 16.12 9.99 1.59
N VAL A 87 15.23 9.02 1.43
CA VAL A 87 14.15 9.02 0.43
C VAL A 87 12.82 9.36 1.09
N SER A 88 12.15 10.40 0.57
CA SER A 88 10.83 10.81 1.06
C SER A 88 9.73 9.84 0.62
N THR A 89 8.84 9.45 1.55
CA THR A 89 7.73 8.52 1.28
C THR A 89 6.38 9.03 1.85
N PRO A 90 5.92 10.25 1.49
CA PRO A 90 4.71 10.83 2.08
C PRO A 90 3.45 9.99 1.88
N PHE A 91 3.28 9.32 0.74
CA PHE A 91 2.08 8.52 0.46
C PHE A 91 2.07 7.22 1.27
N ASN A 92 3.20 6.51 1.36
CA ASN A 92 3.31 5.33 2.23
C ASN A 92 3.12 5.69 3.71
N TYR A 93 3.67 6.83 4.15
CA TYR A 93 3.50 7.31 5.52
C TYR A 93 2.03 7.63 5.81
N LEU A 94 1.38 8.40 4.93
CA LEU A 94 -0.03 8.77 5.07
C LEU A 94 -0.93 7.53 5.14
N LEU A 95 -0.76 6.58 4.21
CA LEU A 95 -1.53 5.34 4.24
C LEU A 95 -1.30 4.54 5.53
N THR A 96 -0.06 4.50 6.01
CA THR A 96 0.28 3.84 7.28
C THR A 96 -0.50 4.46 8.44
N MET A 97 -0.44 5.79 8.58
CA MET A 97 -1.11 6.50 9.68
C MET A 97 -2.62 6.33 9.63
N LEU A 98 -3.22 6.47 8.44
CA LEU A 98 -4.65 6.34 8.30
C LEU A 98 -5.12 4.91 8.64
N VAL A 99 -4.40 3.85 8.23
CA VAL A 99 -4.85 2.47 8.48
C VAL A 99 -4.73 2.14 9.96
N LEU A 100 -3.63 2.56 10.61
CA LEU A 100 -3.48 2.45 12.06
C LEU A 100 -4.61 3.16 12.82
N TYR A 101 -5.05 4.33 12.33
CA TYR A 101 -6.22 5.00 12.90
C TYR A 101 -7.50 4.17 12.72
N LEU A 102 -7.73 3.60 11.53
CA LEU A 102 -8.90 2.75 11.29
C LEU A 102 -8.92 1.52 12.18
N GLU A 103 -7.78 0.83 12.38
CA GLU A 103 -7.65 -0.30 13.29
C GLU A 103 -8.11 0.06 14.71
N ARG A 104 -7.66 1.21 15.23
CA ARG A 104 -8.03 1.71 16.56
C ARG A 104 -9.51 2.09 16.62
N SER A 105 -10.00 2.83 15.62
CA SER A 105 -11.38 3.33 15.59
C SER A 105 -12.45 2.23 15.55
N GLN A 106 -12.08 1.00 15.14
CA GLN A 106 -12.98 -0.15 15.09
C GLN A 106 -12.88 -1.07 16.33
N GLY A 107 -12.22 -0.63 17.40
CA GLY A 107 -12.22 -1.32 18.70
C GLY A 107 -10.94 -2.08 19.06
N ASN A 108 -9.84 -1.86 18.36
CA ASN A 108 -8.51 -2.37 18.77
C ASN A 108 -7.68 -1.27 19.44
N LEU A 109 -8.15 -0.85 20.62
CA LEU A 109 -7.45 -0.33 21.82
C LEU A 109 -8.46 0.45 22.67
#